data_AF-A0A7C9D0A9-F1
#
_entry.id   AF-A0A7C9D0A9-F1
#
_cell.length_a   1.000
_cell.length_b   1.000
_cell.length_c   1.000
_cell.angle_alpha   90.00
_cell.angle_beta   90.00
_cell.angle_gamma   90.00
#
_symmetry.space_group_name_H-M   'P 1'
#
loop_
_entity.id
_entity.type
_entity.pdbx_description
1 polymer ?
#
loop_
_entity_poly.entity_id
_entity_poly.type
_entity_poly.pdbx_seq_one_letter_code
_entity_poly.pdbx_strand_id
1 'polypeptide(L)'
;ILNVDCDMYSNNSQAIVDALCCFMDEKSHDIAFVQFPQKFENVTKYDIYGSSLRVISEVEFHGLDGVGGPLYVGSGCFHQREVLCGRKYLETSKLTWKMQSHLSEVKGSVNELAERAKQFASCNYELNTPWGNEVGLKYGCPVEDVLTGLAIQCRGWKSIYLNPNRSGFLGLAATTLADTLVQHKRWSEGFEYVVSSFWLHYNCQVHI
;
A
#
# COMPACT_ATOMS: atom_id res chain seq x y z
N ILE A 1 3.55 -3.90 8.44
CA ILE A 1 2.44 -4.77 7.97
C ILE A 1 2.75 -5.12 6.53
N LEU A 2 2.79 -6.40 6.17
CA LEU A 2 2.99 -6.83 4.78
C LEU A 2 1.64 -7.20 4.19
N ASN A 3 1.25 -6.60 3.06
CA ASN A 3 0.06 -7.01 2.30
C ASN A 3 0.47 -7.92 1.13
N VAL A 4 -0.24 -9.05 0.97
CA VAL A 4 -0.02 -10.04 -0.10
C VAL A 4 -1.35 -10.69 -0.46
N ASP A 5 -1.65 -10.73 -1.75
CA ASP A 5 -2.83 -11.41 -2.29
C ASP A 5 -2.69 -12.94 -2.28
N CYS A 6 -3.81 -13.65 -2.39
CA CYS A 6 -3.82 -15.11 -2.28
C CYS A 6 -3.16 -15.85 -3.47
N ASP A 7 -3.03 -15.17 -4.60
CA ASP A 7 -2.35 -15.62 -5.82
C ASP A 7 -0.87 -15.20 -5.87
N MET A 8 -0.38 -14.55 -4.82
CA MET A 8 0.99 -14.07 -4.68
C MET A 8 1.69 -14.78 -3.51
N TYR A 9 2.96 -15.12 -3.68
CA TYR A 9 3.78 -15.79 -2.67
C TYR A 9 5.18 -15.16 -2.57
N SER A 10 5.80 -15.34 -1.40
CA SER A 10 7.18 -14.87 -1.18
C SER A 10 8.17 -15.73 -1.95
N ASN A 11 8.95 -15.11 -2.82
CA ASN A 11 9.96 -15.77 -3.63
C ASN A 11 11.40 -15.46 -3.16
N ASN A 12 11.59 -14.46 -2.31
CA ASN A 12 12.88 -14.11 -1.75
C ASN A 12 12.76 -13.86 -0.24
N SER A 13 13.40 -14.71 0.57
CA SER A 13 13.44 -14.56 2.04
C SER A 13 14.10 -13.25 2.48
N GLN A 14 14.90 -12.63 1.62
CA GLN A 14 15.55 -11.36 1.91
C GLN A 14 14.61 -10.15 1.80
N ALA A 15 13.43 -10.28 1.18
CA ALA A 15 12.52 -9.16 0.95
C ALA A 15 12.13 -8.42 2.24
N ILE A 16 11.95 -9.15 3.36
CA ILE A 16 11.66 -8.52 4.65
C ILE A 16 12.86 -7.74 5.20
N VAL A 17 14.07 -8.27 5.03
CA VAL A 17 15.30 -7.59 5.48
C VAL A 17 15.53 -6.34 4.64
N ASP A 18 15.37 -6.45 3.32
CA ASP A 18 15.51 -5.32 2.40
C ASP A 18 14.51 -4.20 2.72
N ALA A 19 13.25 -4.55 2.98
CA ALA A 19 12.23 -3.59 3.41
C ALA A 19 12.57 -2.95 4.76
N LEU A 20 13.05 -3.73 5.73
CA LEU A 20 13.46 -3.22 7.05
C LEU A 20 14.67 -2.28 6.93
N CYS A 21 15.63 -2.55 6.05
CA CYS A 21 16.75 -1.66 5.79
C CYS A 21 16.27 -0.26 5.35
N CYS A 22 15.24 -0.20 4.50
CA CYS A 22 14.63 1.06 4.08
C CYS A 22 13.97 1.83 5.24
N PHE A 23 13.22 1.14 6.11
CA PHE A 23 12.54 1.79 7.23
C PHE A 23 13.48 2.21 8.37
N MET A 24 14.59 1.50 8.55
CA MET A 24 15.53 1.73 9.64
C MET A 24 16.70 2.64 9.26
N ASP A 25 16.77 3.08 7.99
CA ASP A 25 17.78 4.04 7.56
C ASP A 25 17.57 5.39 8.28
N GLU A 26 18.64 5.89 8.91
CA GLU A 26 18.65 7.12 9.70
C GLU A 26 18.27 8.37 8.89
N LYS A 27 18.33 8.28 7.56
CA LYS A 27 17.96 9.37 6.67
C LYS A 27 16.51 9.28 6.17
N SER A 28 15.87 8.12 6.32
CA SER A 28 14.62 7.77 5.64
C SER A 28 13.45 7.64 6.62
N HIS A 29 13.25 8.68 7.43
CA HIS A 29 12.19 8.72 8.45
C HIS A 29 10.79 9.06 7.91
N ASP A 30 10.71 9.46 6.65
CA ASP A 30 9.48 9.86 5.95
C ASP A 30 8.91 8.75 5.07
N ILE A 31 9.41 7.52 5.17
CA ILE A 31 8.97 6.40 4.34
C ILE A 31 7.77 5.69 4.95
N ALA A 32 6.60 5.83 4.34
CA ALA A 32 5.38 5.15 4.77
C ALA A 32 5.32 3.68 4.40
N PHE A 33 5.76 3.34 3.19
CA PHE A 33 5.69 1.98 2.69
C PHE A 33 6.76 1.69 1.64
N VAL A 34 7.08 0.39 1.50
CA VAL A 34 8.04 -0.15 0.55
C VAL A 34 7.32 -1.11 -0.39
N GLN A 35 7.26 -0.75 -1.67
CA GLN A 35 6.56 -1.50 -2.71
C GLN A 35 7.56 -2.35 -3.50
N PHE A 36 7.30 -3.65 -3.58
CA PHE A 36 8.00 -4.56 -4.50
C PHE A 36 7.21 -4.70 -5.80
N PRO A 37 7.85 -5.04 -6.94
CA PRO A 37 7.10 -5.34 -8.16
C PRO A 37 6.20 -6.56 -7.98
N GLN A 38 5.00 -6.48 -8.54
CA GLN A 38 4.20 -7.67 -8.83
C GLN A 38 4.76 -8.35 -10.08
N LYS A 39 5.35 -9.55 -9.92
CA LYS A 39 5.90 -10.36 -11.01
C LYS A 39 5.13 -11.67 -11.08
N PHE A 40 4.91 -12.17 -12.30
CA PHE A 40 4.04 -13.33 -12.53
C PHE A 40 4.80 -14.46 -13.23
N GLU A 41 4.63 -15.70 -12.77
CA GLU A 41 5.37 -16.86 -13.26
C GLU A 41 4.73 -17.53 -14.48
N ASN A 42 3.42 -17.39 -14.65
CA ASN A 42 2.63 -18.02 -15.70
C ASN A 42 2.49 -17.16 -16.98
N VAL A 43 3.30 -16.12 -17.12
CA VAL A 43 3.32 -15.26 -18.31
C VAL A 43 3.99 -15.98 -19.47
N THR A 44 3.30 -16.06 -20.59
CA THR A 44 3.83 -16.72 -21.80
C THR A 44 4.95 -15.90 -22.43
N LYS A 45 5.83 -16.55 -23.21
CA LYS A 45 6.92 -15.89 -23.96
C LYS A 45 6.45 -14.69 -24.80
N TYR A 46 5.23 -14.75 -25.33
CA TYR A 46 4.68 -13.72 -26.20
C TYR A 46 3.93 -12.62 -25.46
N ASP A 47 3.56 -12.85 -24.18
CA ASP A 47 2.83 -11.91 -23.31
C ASP A 47 1.75 -11.10 -24.04
N ILE A 48 0.87 -11.79 -24.78
CA ILE A 48 -0.10 -11.17 -25.69
C ILE A 48 -1.13 -10.27 -24.99
N TYR A 49 -1.25 -10.38 -23.67
CA TYR A 49 -2.15 -9.59 -22.83
C TYR A 49 -1.43 -8.51 -22.03
N GLY A 50 -0.09 -8.43 -22.11
CA GLY A 50 0.70 -7.45 -21.35
C GLY A 50 0.70 -7.70 -19.84
N SER A 51 0.46 -8.94 -19.41
CA SER A 51 0.30 -9.32 -18.02
C SER A 51 1.58 -9.19 -17.19
N SER A 52 2.75 -9.09 -17.84
CA SER A 52 4.02 -8.89 -17.14
C SER A 52 4.16 -7.52 -16.48
N LEU A 53 3.32 -6.53 -16.82
CA LEU A 53 3.36 -5.16 -16.29
C LEU A 53 4.78 -4.53 -16.33
N ARG A 54 5.54 -4.84 -17.38
CA ARG A 54 6.96 -4.45 -17.51
C ARG A 54 7.18 -2.93 -17.52
N VAL A 55 6.29 -2.17 -18.15
CA VAL A 55 6.44 -0.70 -18.19
C VAL A 55 6.32 -0.12 -16.79
N ILE A 56 5.31 -0.57 -16.02
CA ILE A 56 5.08 -0.12 -14.66
C ILE A 56 6.29 -0.47 -13.77
N SER A 57 6.72 -1.73 -13.80
CA SER A 57 7.78 -2.23 -12.90
C SER A 57 9.20 -1.82 -13.29
N GLU A 58 9.53 -1.75 -14.57
CA GLU A 58 10.91 -1.50 -15.02
C GLU A 58 11.16 -0.05 -15.43
N VAL A 59 10.13 0.79 -15.54
CA VAL A 59 10.25 2.20 -15.94
C VAL A 59 9.54 3.15 -14.98
N GLU A 60 8.22 3.05 -14.88
CA GLU A 60 7.42 4.07 -14.19
C GLU A 60 7.73 4.13 -12.70
N PHE A 61 7.77 2.98 -12.01
CA PHE A 61 8.00 2.95 -10.57
C PHE A 61 9.42 3.39 -10.19
N HIS A 62 10.43 3.04 -10.99
CA HIS A 62 11.77 3.59 -10.82
C HIS A 62 11.81 5.11 -11.01
N GLY A 63 11.05 5.64 -11.98
CA GLY A 63 10.93 7.08 -12.18
C GLY A 63 10.24 7.79 -11.01
N LEU A 64 9.13 7.24 -10.53
CA LEU A 64 8.38 7.76 -9.39
C LEU A 64 9.18 7.72 -8.08
N ASP A 65 10.07 6.74 -7.92
CA ASP A 65 10.96 6.64 -6.75
C ASP A 65 11.86 7.87 -6.59
N GLY A 66 12.21 8.54 -7.70
CA GLY A 66 12.95 9.80 -7.69
C GLY A 66 12.15 11.02 -7.21
N VAL A 67 10.83 10.94 -7.14
CA VAL A 67 9.93 12.07 -6.81
C VAL A 67 8.98 11.77 -5.64
N GLY A 68 9.40 10.90 -4.73
CA GLY A 68 8.66 10.61 -3.49
C GLY A 68 8.07 9.21 -3.41
N GLY A 69 8.35 8.35 -4.37
CA GLY A 69 8.03 6.92 -4.30
C GLY A 69 6.91 6.46 -5.22
N PRO A 70 6.81 5.15 -5.47
CA PRO A 70 5.78 4.56 -6.32
C PRO A 70 4.40 4.57 -5.64
N LEU A 71 3.37 4.29 -6.43
CA LEU A 71 2.03 4.02 -5.93
C LEU A 71 2.00 2.71 -5.12
N TYR A 72 1.06 2.63 -4.16
CA TYR A 72 0.69 1.36 -3.54
C TYR A 72 -0.25 0.61 -4.50
N VAL A 73 0.10 -0.64 -4.86
CA VAL A 73 -0.63 -1.44 -5.85
C VAL A 73 -1.08 -2.80 -5.29
N GLY A 74 -1.59 -2.83 -4.07
CA GLY A 74 -2.25 -4.01 -3.51
C GLY A 74 -1.28 -5.03 -2.91
N SER A 75 -0.45 -5.70 -3.71
CA SER A 75 0.36 -6.83 -3.22
C SER A 75 1.85 -6.53 -3.13
N GLY A 76 2.57 -7.27 -2.28
CA GLY A 76 4.02 -7.17 -2.13
C GLY A 76 4.48 -5.85 -1.51
N CYS A 77 3.67 -5.26 -0.62
CA CYS A 77 3.93 -3.95 -0.03
C CYS A 77 4.06 -4.04 1.49
N PHE A 78 5.15 -3.51 2.04
CA PHE A 78 5.34 -3.36 3.47
C PHE A 78 4.93 -1.95 3.91
N HIS A 79 4.03 -1.83 4.87
CA HIS A 79 3.55 -0.55 5.43
C HIS A 79 3.98 -0.37 6.89
N GLN A 80 4.31 0.87 7.27
CA GLN A 80 4.32 1.30 8.66
C GLN A 80 2.89 1.32 9.22
N ARG A 81 2.69 0.77 10.43
CA ARG A 81 1.35 0.64 11.02
C ARG A 81 0.73 2.00 11.32
N GLU A 82 1.49 2.89 11.95
CA GLU A 82 1.04 4.24 12.31
C GLU A 82 0.58 5.07 11.11
N VAL A 83 1.16 4.85 9.93
CA VAL A 83 0.75 5.53 8.70
C VAL A 83 -0.64 5.08 8.27
N LEU A 84 -0.91 3.77 8.29
CA LEU A 84 -2.25 3.24 8.05
C LEU A 84 -3.24 3.70 9.13
N CYS A 85 -2.78 3.92 10.36
CA CYS A 85 -3.58 4.53 11.43
C CYS A 85 -3.83 6.04 11.26
N GLY A 86 -3.45 6.64 10.12
CA GLY A 86 -3.77 8.03 9.80
C GLY A 86 -2.72 9.06 10.23
N ARG A 87 -1.55 8.64 10.71
CA ARG A 87 -0.48 9.56 11.11
C ARG A 87 -0.08 10.46 9.93
N LYS A 88 -0.02 11.77 10.17
CA LYS A 88 0.53 12.75 9.22
C LYS A 88 2.03 12.88 9.43
N TYR A 89 2.78 13.06 8.35
CA TYR A 89 4.20 13.38 8.45
C TYR A 89 4.37 14.85 8.82
N LEU A 90 5.16 15.12 9.85
CA LEU A 90 5.57 16.46 10.27
C LEU A 90 7.07 16.41 10.54
N GLU A 91 7.88 17.37 10.10
CA GLU A 91 9.33 17.29 10.35
C GLU A 91 9.70 17.23 11.85
N THR A 92 8.85 17.82 12.71
CA THR A 92 8.96 17.76 14.18
C THR A 92 8.63 16.39 14.78
N SER A 93 8.00 15.49 14.01
CA SER A 93 7.60 14.16 14.46
C SER A 93 8.76 13.20 14.79
N LYS A 94 10.00 13.60 14.46
CA LYS A 94 11.26 12.97 14.89
C LYS A 94 11.36 12.84 16.42
N LEU A 95 10.84 13.80 17.18
CA LEU A 95 10.82 13.78 18.65
C LEU A 95 9.75 12.83 19.21
N THR A 96 8.60 12.72 18.53
CA THR A 96 7.45 11.92 18.98
C THR A 96 7.69 10.42 18.85
N TRP A 97 8.44 9.99 17.82
CA TRP A 97 8.81 8.57 17.63
C TRP A 97 9.55 7.98 18.84
N LYS A 98 10.51 8.73 19.40
CA LYS A 98 11.25 8.36 20.61
C LYS A 98 10.37 8.29 21.87
N MET A 99 9.25 9.02 21.90
CA MET A 99 8.28 8.98 22.99
C MET A 99 7.28 7.83 22.85
N GLN A 100 6.86 7.49 21.63
CA GLN A 100 5.88 6.43 21.35
C GLN A 100 6.45 5.02 21.34
N SER A 101 7.77 4.83 21.22
CA SER A 101 8.40 3.51 21.44
C SER A 101 8.15 2.96 22.86
N HIS A 102 7.68 3.80 23.79
CA HIS A 102 7.07 3.40 25.06
C HIS A 102 5.59 3.00 24.92
N LEU A 103 5.23 2.28 23.85
CA LEU A 103 3.90 1.67 23.71
C LEU A 103 3.68 0.75 24.92
N SER A 104 2.68 1.09 25.73
CA SER A 104 2.26 0.35 26.91
C SER A 104 2.09 -1.14 26.58
N GLU A 105 2.80 -2.01 27.30
CA GLU A 105 2.60 -3.45 27.24
C GLU A 105 1.10 -3.77 27.32
N VAL A 106 0.59 -4.46 26.30
CA VAL A 106 -0.78 -4.95 26.32
C VAL A 106 -0.84 -6.09 27.34
N LYS A 107 -1.28 -5.76 28.56
CA LYS A 107 -1.43 -6.72 29.66
C LYS A 107 -2.75 -7.50 29.53
N GLY A 108 -2.71 -8.80 29.79
CA GLY A 108 -3.87 -9.69 29.81
C GLY A 108 -3.49 -11.13 29.50
N SER A 109 -4.34 -12.08 29.87
CA SER A 109 -4.21 -13.47 29.43
C SER A 109 -4.58 -13.62 27.95
N VAL A 110 -4.13 -14.70 27.29
CA VAL A 110 -4.45 -14.97 25.88
C VAL A 110 -5.97 -15.00 25.64
N ASN A 111 -6.73 -15.56 26.57
CA ASN A 111 -8.20 -15.63 26.48
C ASN A 111 -8.83 -14.23 26.57
N GLU A 112 -8.37 -13.39 27.49
CA GLU A 112 -8.85 -12.01 27.61
C GLU A 112 -8.53 -11.20 26.36
N LEU A 113 -7.33 -11.36 25.79
CA LEU A 113 -6.94 -10.69 24.56
C LEU A 113 -7.75 -11.19 23.36
N ALA A 114 -8.03 -12.48 23.28
CA ALA A 114 -8.88 -13.05 22.24
C ALA A 114 -10.32 -12.52 22.32
N GLU A 115 -10.92 -12.47 23.52
CA GLU A 115 -12.26 -11.90 23.70
C GLU A 115 -12.30 -10.40 23.36
N ARG A 116 -11.26 -9.65 23.73
CA ARG A 116 -11.13 -8.24 23.31
C ARG A 116 -10.99 -8.11 21.80
N ALA A 117 -10.20 -8.97 21.16
CA ALA A 117 -9.98 -8.96 19.71
C ALA A 117 -11.29 -9.12 18.93
N LYS A 118 -12.24 -9.95 19.42
CA LYS A 118 -13.55 -10.15 18.78
C LYS A 118 -14.34 -8.86 18.63
N GLN A 119 -14.20 -7.90 19.54
CA GLN A 119 -14.89 -6.61 19.46
C GLN A 119 -14.44 -5.78 18.27
N PHE A 120 -13.17 -5.88 17.87
CA PHE A 120 -12.64 -5.18 16.70
C PHE A 120 -13.06 -5.82 15.37
N ALA A 121 -13.59 -7.04 15.41
CA ALA A 121 -14.10 -7.76 14.23
C ALA A 121 -15.63 -7.71 14.11
N SER A 122 -16.32 -6.92 14.94
CA SER A 122 -17.78 -6.80 14.87
C SER A 122 -18.21 -5.99 13.65
N CYS A 123 -19.37 -6.32 13.08
CA CYS A 123 -19.90 -5.64 11.89
C CYS A 123 -20.25 -4.15 12.12
N ASN A 124 -20.39 -3.74 13.38
CA ASN A 124 -20.67 -2.36 13.77
C ASN A 124 -19.44 -1.60 14.26
N TYR A 125 -18.25 -2.23 14.29
CA TYR A 125 -17.04 -1.61 14.83
C TYR A 125 -16.71 -0.30 14.10
N GLU A 126 -16.89 -0.28 12.79
CA GLU A 126 -16.53 0.86 11.95
C GLU A 126 -17.64 1.92 11.85
N LEU A 127 -18.83 1.65 12.37
CA LEU A 127 -19.96 2.56 12.29
C LEU A 127 -19.66 3.87 13.05
N ASN A 128 -19.82 5.02 12.37
CA ASN A 128 -19.50 6.35 12.88
C ASN A 128 -18.03 6.53 13.33
N THR A 129 -17.14 5.72 12.79
CA THR A 129 -15.69 5.86 13.00
C THR A 129 -15.00 6.43 11.75
N PRO A 130 -13.76 6.92 11.86
CA PRO A 130 -13.00 7.39 10.70
C PRO A 130 -12.42 6.27 9.81
N TRP A 131 -12.65 4.99 10.13
CA TRP A 131 -12.19 3.85 9.32
C TRP A 131 -12.78 3.93 7.90
N GLY A 132 -11.95 3.60 6.90
CA GLY A 132 -12.34 3.69 5.50
C GLY A 132 -12.28 5.09 4.89
N ASN A 133 -12.49 6.12 5.70
CA ASN A 133 -12.54 7.51 5.24
C ASN A 133 -11.22 8.24 5.49
N GLU A 134 -10.74 8.24 6.73
CA GLU A 134 -9.49 8.89 7.14
C GLU A 134 -8.44 7.86 7.56
N VAL A 135 -8.84 6.75 8.17
CA VAL A 135 -7.94 5.73 8.72
C VAL A 135 -8.11 4.42 7.97
N GLY A 136 -7.02 3.66 7.86
CA GLY A 136 -6.99 2.37 7.14
C GLY A 136 -6.95 2.53 5.62
N LEU A 137 -7.35 1.47 4.94
CA LEU A 137 -7.57 1.48 3.49
C LEU A 137 -8.78 2.36 3.14
N LYS A 138 -8.73 3.06 2.02
CA LYS A 138 -9.80 3.96 1.58
C LYS A 138 -10.97 3.20 1.00
N TYR A 139 -12.20 3.56 1.37
CA TYR A 139 -13.39 2.90 0.84
C TYR A 139 -13.92 3.59 -0.42
N GLY A 140 -14.74 2.87 -1.18
CA GLY A 140 -15.53 3.44 -2.28
C GLY A 140 -14.83 3.58 -3.62
N CYS A 141 -13.63 3.01 -3.79
CA CYS A 141 -12.89 3.02 -5.05
C CYS A 141 -12.48 1.59 -5.45
N PRO A 142 -12.66 1.16 -6.71
CA PRO A 142 -12.18 -0.14 -7.20
C PRO A 142 -10.65 -0.33 -7.20
N VAL A 143 -9.90 0.78 -7.05
CA VAL A 143 -8.43 0.81 -6.89
C VAL A 143 -8.11 1.50 -5.55
N GLU A 144 -8.71 0.98 -4.48
CA GLU A 144 -8.54 1.53 -3.14
C GLU A 144 -7.09 1.53 -2.66
N ASP A 145 -6.28 0.60 -3.16
CA ASP A 145 -4.85 0.53 -2.95
C ASP A 145 -4.16 1.82 -3.42
N VAL A 146 -4.35 2.18 -4.69
CA VAL A 146 -3.80 3.41 -5.29
C VAL A 146 -4.31 4.63 -4.54
N LEU A 147 -5.62 4.71 -4.28
CA LEU A 147 -6.21 5.84 -3.55
C LEU A 147 -5.64 5.96 -2.13
N THR A 148 -5.41 4.85 -1.45
CA THR A 148 -4.79 4.83 -0.12
C THR A 148 -3.34 5.30 -0.18
N GLY A 149 -2.56 4.81 -1.15
CA GLY A 149 -1.17 5.24 -1.35
C GLY A 149 -1.07 6.75 -1.60
N LEU A 150 -1.90 7.28 -2.48
CA LEU A 150 -1.97 8.71 -2.76
C LEU A 150 -2.40 9.52 -1.53
N ALA A 151 -3.39 9.05 -0.78
CA ALA A 151 -3.83 9.71 0.45
C ALA A 151 -2.74 9.75 1.53
N ILE A 152 -1.91 8.70 1.61
CA ILE A 152 -0.72 8.65 2.47
C ILE A 152 0.31 9.68 2.01
N GLN A 153 0.59 9.75 0.70
CA GLN A 153 1.54 10.73 0.15
C GLN A 153 1.07 12.17 0.34
N CYS A 154 -0.24 12.44 0.20
CA CYS A 154 -0.84 13.75 0.50
C CYS A 154 -0.70 14.16 1.98
N ARG A 155 -0.37 13.23 2.88
CA ARG A 155 -0.06 13.51 4.30
C ARG A 155 1.43 13.78 4.55
N GLY A 156 2.21 13.95 3.48
CA GLY A 156 3.63 14.27 3.52
C GLY A 156 4.55 13.06 3.63
N TRP A 157 4.03 11.83 3.56
CA TRP A 157 4.86 10.64 3.53
C TRP A 157 5.36 10.32 2.13
N LYS A 158 6.48 9.62 2.04
CA LYS A 158 7.03 9.05 0.81
C LYS A 158 6.89 7.54 0.81
N SER A 159 7.12 6.93 -0.34
CA SER A 159 7.26 5.48 -0.49
C SER A 159 8.61 5.15 -1.13
N ILE A 160 8.99 3.88 -1.09
CA ILE A 160 10.18 3.38 -1.77
C ILE A 160 9.78 2.24 -2.70
N TYR A 161 10.38 2.23 -3.89
CA TYR A 161 10.33 1.10 -4.80
C TYR A 161 11.56 0.19 -4.65
N LEU A 162 11.36 -1.10 -4.38
CA LEU A 162 12.44 -2.09 -4.35
C LEU A 162 12.25 -3.16 -5.42
N ASN A 163 13.13 -3.18 -6.42
CA ASN A 163 13.19 -4.20 -7.47
C ASN A 163 14.51 -4.99 -7.40
N PRO A 164 14.66 -5.94 -6.45
CA PRO A 164 15.86 -6.76 -6.34
C PRO A 164 16.01 -7.73 -7.52
N ASN A 165 17.25 -8.13 -7.81
CA ASN A 165 17.56 -9.10 -8.88
C ASN A 165 16.74 -10.39 -8.77
N ARG A 166 16.57 -10.91 -7.54
CA ARG A 166 15.62 -11.99 -7.26
C ARG A 166 14.32 -11.36 -6.77
N SER A 167 13.27 -11.50 -7.59
CA SER A 167 11.92 -10.99 -7.30
C SER A 167 11.49 -11.32 -5.87
N GLY A 168 11.08 -10.30 -5.11
CA GLY A 168 10.61 -10.45 -3.74
C GLY A 168 9.39 -11.35 -3.64
N PHE A 169 8.44 -11.12 -4.55
CA PHE A 169 7.16 -11.82 -4.62
C PHE A 169 6.90 -12.27 -6.06
N LEU A 170 6.24 -13.42 -6.21
CA LEU A 170 5.77 -13.96 -7.48
C LEU A 170 4.30 -14.35 -7.33
N GLY A 171 3.53 -14.26 -8.41
CA GLY A 171 2.17 -14.80 -8.42
C GLY A 171 1.68 -15.19 -9.80
N LEU A 172 0.36 -15.22 -9.95
CA LEU A 172 -0.31 -15.74 -11.14
C LEU A 172 -1.12 -14.66 -11.84
N ALA A 173 -0.78 -14.37 -13.09
CA ALA A 173 -1.55 -13.49 -13.94
C ALA A 173 -2.83 -14.18 -14.46
N ALA A 174 -3.81 -13.36 -14.86
CA ALA A 174 -4.96 -13.82 -15.63
C ALA A 174 -4.51 -14.55 -16.91
N THR A 175 -5.11 -15.72 -17.18
CA THR A 175 -4.72 -16.57 -18.32
C THR A 175 -5.64 -16.44 -19.52
N THR A 176 -6.81 -15.82 -19.35
CA THR A 176 -7.79 -15.61 -20.42
C THR A 176 -7.95 -14.14 -20.75
N LEU A 177 -8.32 -13.83 -21.99
CA LEU A 177 -8.64 -12.48 -22.40
C LEU A 177 -9.83 -11.92 -21.61
N ALA A 178 -10.84 -12.75 -21.32
CA ALA A 178 -12.02 -12.33 -20.58
C ALA A 178 -11.67 -11.84 -19.17
N ASP A 179 -10.86 -12.60 -18.44
CA ASP A 179 -10.41 -12.22 -17.09
C ASP A 179 -9.53 -10.97 -17.11
N THR A 180 -8.63 -10.88 -18.10
CA THR A 180 -7.77 -9.70 -18.30
C THR A 180 -8.62 -8.45 -18.56
N LEU A 181 -9.64 -8.53 -19.41
CA LEU A 181 -10.52 -7.40 -19.71
C LEU A 181 -11.33 -6.97 -18.48
N VAL A 182 -11.80 -7.91 -17.66
CA VAL A 182 -12.49 -7.59 -16.40
C VAL A 182 -11.53 -6.88 -15.43
N GLN A 183 -10.30 -7.37 -15.30
CA GLN A 183 -9.27 -6.75 -14.48
C GLN A 183 -8.97 -5.31 -14.92
N HIS A 184 -8.63 -5.11 -16.20
CA HIS A 184 -8.30 -3.80 -16.72
C HIS A 184 -9.49 -2.83 -16.70
N LYS A 185 -10.72 -3.32 -16.91
CA LYS A 185 -11.92 -2.51 -16.76
C LYS A 185 -12.05 -1.96 -15.33
N ARG A 186 -11.92 -2.82 -14.31
CA ARG A 186 -11.97 -2.39 -12.90
C ARG A 186 -10.91 -1.35 -12.58
N TRP A 187 -9.68 -1.55 -13.07
CA TRP A 187 -8.61 -0.57 -12.90
C TRP A 187 -8.95 0.76 -13.56
N SER A 188 -9.45 0.72 -14.80
CA SER A 188 -9.78 1.93 -15.57
C SER A 188 -10.88 2.74 -14.90
N GLU A 189 -11.98 2.09 -14.47
CA GLU A 189 -13.07 2.72 -13.72
C GLU A 189 -12.59 3.29 -12.38
N GLY A 190 -11.68 2.58 -11.70
CA GLY A 190 -11.06 3.07 -10.47
C GLY A 190 -10.18 4.30 -10.69
N PHE A 191 -9.32 4.29 -11.69
CA PHE A 191 -8.48 5.45 -12.02
C PHE A 191 -9.32 6.66 -12.45
N GLU A 192 -10.39 6.45 -13.20
CA GLU A 192 -11.35 7.51 -13.54
C GLU A 192 -11.97 8.13 -12.27
N TYR A 193 -12.38 7.30 -11.31
CA TYR A 193 -12.87 7.77 -10.01
C TYR A 193 -11.82 8.58 -9.25
N VAL A 194 -10.57 8.10 -9.19
CA VAL A 194 -9.46 8.80 -8.51
C VAL A 194 -9.23 10.16 -9.15
N VAL A 195 -9.06 10.22 -10.47
CA VAL A 195 -8.83 11.49 -11.19
C VAL A 195 -9.98 12.45 -10.96
N SER A 196 -11.23 11.99 -11.07
CA SER A 196 -12.42 12.83 -10.86
C SER A 196 -12.50 13.36 -9.42
N SER A 197 -12.20 12.52 -8.43
CA SER A 197 -12.25 12.88 -7.02
C SER A 197 -11.17 13.89 -6.65
N PHE A 198 -9.95 13.73 -7.17
CA PHE A 198 -8.87 14.69 -6.99
C PHE A 198 -9.18 16.02 -7.69
N TRP A 199 -9.72 16.00 -8.92
CA TRP A 199 -10.14 17.20 -9.64
C TRP A 199 -11.22 18.00 -8.88
N LEU A 200 -12.18 17.32 -8.27
CA LEU A 200 -13.23 17.97 -7.46
C LEU A 200 -12.69 18.54 -6.14
N HIS A 201 -11.78 17.82 -5.47
CA HIS A 201 -11.23 18.27 -4.20
C HIS A 201 -10.28 19.48 -4.37
N TYR A 202 -9.49 19.51 -5.44
CA TYR A 202 -8.56 20.62 -5.71
C TYR A 202 -9.26 21.86 -6.31
N ASN A 203 -10.30 21.74 -7.14
CA ASN A 203 -11.07 22.91 -7.60
C ASN A 203 -11.92 23.55 -6.49
N CYS A 204 -12.36 22.80 -5.47
CA CYS A 204 -13.03 23.38 -4.30
C CYS A 204 -12.08 24.17 -3.38
N GLN A 205 -10.75 23.96 -3.46
CA GLN A 205 -9.78 24.76 -2.70
C GLN A 205 -9.30 26.03 -3.43
N VAL A 206 -9.67 26.22 -4.70
CA VAL A 206 -9.33 27.43 -5.48
C VAL A 206 -10.46 28.48 -5.46
N HIS A 207 -11.63 28.15 -4.89
CA HIS A 207 -12.81 29.02 -4.89
C HIS A 207 -13.60 29.14 -3.57
N ILE A 208 -12.93 29.06 -2.41
CA ILE A 208 -13.43 29.56 -1.11
C ILE A 208 -12.24 30.13 -0.32
#